data_AF-A0A2N6GDH7-F1
#
_entry.id   AF-A0A2N6GDH7-F1
#
_cell.length_a   1.000
_cell.length_b   1.000
_cell.length_c   1.000
_cell.angle_alpha   90.00
_cell.angle_beta   90.00
_cell.angle_gamma   90.00
#
_symmetry.space_group_name_H-M   'P 1'
#
loop_
_entity.id
_entity.type
_entity.pdbx_description
1 polymer ?
#
loop_
_entity_poly.entity_id
_entity_poly.type
_entity_poly.pdbx_seq_one_letter_code
_entity_poly.pdbx_strand_id
1 'polypeptide(L)'
;MESTKESDLVTAVLMYAIRCLAEGDHVALQNMKFGPREIEALREMNVSDLYRVESLRAHCLDIALNRQVYWPMIDHLRVQRESEETLQSLIAADAPHEMLLILFGLNARDYGRLRRTLSVSPSVGRPPEADEESSHRLWQAWSSRVDGETTGLLAPKDYLEL
;
A
#
# COMPACT_ATOMS: atom_id res chain seq x y z
N MET A 1 -36.85 -3.01 -6.72
CA MET A 1 -36.40 -1.77 -6.04
C MET A 1 -34.89 -1.69 -6.22
N GLU A 2 -34.42 -1.11 -7.32
CA GLU A 2 -33.01 -0.72 -7.41
C GLU A 2 -32.88 0.59 -6.63
N SER A 3 -32.21 0.57 -5.48
CA SER A 3 -31.51 1.77 -5.04
C SER A 3 -30.48 2.03 -6.14
N THR A 4 -30.58 3.18 -6.79
CA THR A 4 -29.57 3.59 -7.77
C THR A 4 -28.25 3.69 -7.01
N LYS A 5 -27.17 3.04 -7.46
CA LYS A 5 -25.82 3.10 -6.85
C LYS A 5 -25.36 4.55 -6.55
N GLU A 6 -25.88 5.50 -7.32
CA GLU A 6 -25.72 6.94 -7.14
C GLU A 6 -26.24 7.47 -5.79
N SER A 7 -27.31 6.87 -5.26
CA SER A 7 -27.90 7.23 -3.97
C SER A 7 -26.97 6.88 -2.79
N ASP A 8 -26.30 5.73 -2.89
CA ASP A 8 -25.32 5.30 -1.88
C ASP A 8 -24.12 6.26 -1.87
N LEU A 9 -23.70 6.68 -3.07
CA LEU A 9 -22.61 7.63 -3.27
C LEU A 9 -22.95 9.01 -2.71
N VAL A 10 -24.15 9.53 -3.01
CA VAL A 10 -24.65 10.79 -2.44
C VAL A 10 -24.70 10.74 -0.92
N THR A 11 -25.26 9.66 -0.37
CA THR A 11 -25.34 9.46 1.09
C THR A 11 -23.94 9.43 1.72
N ALA A 12 -23.00 8.68 1.15
CA ALA A 12 -21.63 8.60 1.66
C ALA A 12 -20.92 9.96 1.64
N VAL A 13 -21.09 10.73 0.56
CA VAL A 13 -20.50 12.07 0.41
C VAL A 13 -21.09 13.07 1.40
N LEU A 14 -22.41 13.05 1.61
CA LEU A 14 -23.07 13.91 2.61
C LEU A 14 -22.65 13.54 4.04
N MET A 15 -22.57 12.25 4.36
CA MET A 15 -22.07 11.79 5.67
C MET A 15 -20.63 12.22 5.90
N TYR A 16 -19.77 12.12 4.87
CA TYR A 16 -18.40 12.62 4.93
C TYR A 16 -18.36 14.14 5.16
N ALA A 17 -19.17 14.92 4.44
CA ALA A 17 -19.25 16.36 4.63
C ALA A 17 -19.72 16.77 6.04
N ILE A 18 -20.73 16.09 6.59
CA ILE A 18 -21.20 16.30 7.97
C ILE A 18 -20.08 15.99 8.97
N ARG A 19 -19.31 14.93 8.73
CA ARG A 19 -18.16 14.58 9.57
C ARG A 19 -17.05 15.64 9.50
N CYS A 20 -16.67 16.10 8.31
CA CYS A 20 -15.70 17.19 8.15
C CYS A 20 -16.16 18.46 8.87
N LEU A 21 -17.46 18.77 8.80
CA LEU A 21 -18.04 19.90 9.51
C LEU A 21 -17.95 19.76 11.03
N ALA A 22 -18.21 18.56 11.56
CA ALA A 22 -18.08 18.26 12.99
C ALA A 22 -16.63 18.30 13.49
N GLU A 23 -15.68 17.88 12.65
CA GLU A 23 -14.23 17.91 12.95
C GLU A 23 -13.60 19.31 12.72
N GLY A 24 -14.33 20.25 12.11
CA GLY A 24 -13.82 21.58 11.76
C GLY A 24 -12.91 21.60 10.53
N ASP A 25 -12.90 20.54 9.73
CA ASP A 25 -12.11 20.44 8.51
C ASP A 25 -12.77 21.20 7.34
N HIS A 26 -12.59 22.51 7.36
CA HIS A 26 -13.07 23.39 6.31
C HIS A 26 -12.31 23.22 4.98
N VAL A 27 -11.09 22.68 5.00
CA VAL A 27 -10.29 22.47 3.78
C VAL A 27 -10.90 21.34 2.95
N ALA A 28 -11.30 20.23 3.58
CA ALA A 28 -12.00 19.15 2.91
C ALA A 28 -13.31 19.61 2.27
N LEU A 29 -14.12 20.39 2.98
CA LEU A 29 -15.38 20.95 2.47
C LEU A 29 -15.15 21.89 1.28
N GLN A 30 -14.13 22.74 1.32
CA GLN A 30 -13.77 23.61 0.21
C GLN A 30 -13.28 22.82 -1.01
N ASN A 31 -12.48 21.77 -0.82
CA ASN A 31 -12.03 20.89 -1.91
C ASN A 31 -13.21 20.19 -2.61
N MET A 32 -14.28 19.89 -1.86
CA MET A 32 -15.54 19.38 -2.38
C MET A 32 -16.45 20.47 -2.96
N LYS A 33 -16.03 21.74 -2.94
CA LYS A 33 -16.77 22.91 -3.40
C LYS A 33 -18.05 23.21 -2.63
N PHE A 34 -18.11 22.86 -1.34
CA PHE A 34 -19.17 23.35 -0.45
C PHE A 34 -18.94 24.84 -0.16
N GLY A 35 -19.89 25.67 -0.59
CA GLY A 35 -19.91 27.09 -0.28
C GLY A 35 -20.54 27.36 1.10
N PRO A 36 -20.55 28.63 1.54
CA PRO A 36 -21.07 29.01 2.86
C PRO A 36 -22.56 28.65 3.02
N ARG A 37 -23.35 28.80 1.95
CA ARG A 37 -24.79 28.47 1.96
C ARG A 37 -25.01 26.97 2.10
N GLU A 38 -24.23 26.15 1.41
CA GLU A 38 -24.32 24.69 1.48
C GLU A 38 -23.85 24.20 2.85
N ILE A 39 -22.84 24.84 3.45
CA ILE A 39 -22.39 24.55 4.82
C ILE A 39 -23.48 24.86 5.84
N GLU A 40 -24.16 26.01 5.72
CA GLU A 40 -25.29 26.34 6.60
C GLU A 40 -26.41 25.29 6.49
N ALA A 41 -26.77 24.89 5.28
CA ALA A 41 -27.76 23.83 5.05
C ALA A 41 -27.32 22.48 5.64
N LEU A 42 -26.03 22.13 5.56
CA LEU A 42 -25.48 20.92 6.18
C LEU A 42 -25.55 20.96 7.72
N ARG A 43 -25.43 22.14 8.35
CA ARG A 43 -25.56 22.28 9.82
C ARG A 43 -26.98 22.03 10.31
N GLU A 44 -27.98 22.36 9.49
CA GLU A 44 -29.39 22.18 9.81
C GLU A 44 -29.91 20.79 9.44
N MET A 45 -29.13 20.01 8.67
CA MET A 45 -29.51 18.69 8.22
C MET A 45 -29.54 17.69 9.38
N ASN A 46 -30.67 16.98 9.51
CA ASN A 46 -30.80 15.90 10.48
C ASN A 46 -30.64 14.53 9.80
N VAL A 47 -30.47 13.48 10.62
CA VAL A 47 -30.31 12.10 10.13
C VAL A 47 -31.54 11.61 9.35
N SER A 48 -32.74 12.09 9.69
CA SER A 48 -33.97 11.72 8.96
C SER A 48 -33.98 12.27 7.54
N ASP A 49 -33.35 13.43 7.31
CA ASP A 49 -33.23 14.03 5.99
C ASP A 49 -32.28 13.23 5.10
N LEU A 50 -31.19 12.68 5.67
CA LEU A 50 -30.30 11.76 4.94
C LEU A 50 -31.05 10.53 4.40
N TYR A 51 -31.92 9.92 5.21
CA TYR A 51 -32.76 8.79 4.75
C TYR A 51 -33.75 9.21 3.65
N ARG A 52 -34.21 10.46 3.65
CA ARG A 52 -35.11 10.99 2.61
C ARG A 52 -34.36 11.27 1.31
N VAL A 53 -33.09 11.66 1.36
CA VAL A 53 -32.25 11.83 0.16
C VAL A 53 -32.19 10.55 -0.66
N GLU A 54 -32.12 9.40 0.00
CA GLU A 54 -32.12 8.10 -0.67
C GLU A 54 -33.38 7.88 -1.53
N SER A 55 -34.52 8.34 -1.02
CA SER A 55 -35.81 8.25 -1.73
C SER A 55 -35.98 9.26 -2.87
N LEU A 56 -35.28 10.40 -2.82
CA LEU A 56 -35.47 11.52 -3.73
C LEU A 56 -34.83 11.29 -5.10
N ARG A 57 -33.94 10.30 -5.24
CA ARG A 57 -33.19 9.97 -6.48
C ARG A 57 -32.56 11.21 -7.14
N ALA A 58 -32.23 12.23 -6.35
CA ALA A 58 -31.67 13.46 -6.85
C ALA A 58 -30.16 13.31 -7.06
N HIS A 59 -29.69 13.57 -8.27
CA HIS A 59 -28.27 13.57 -8.60
C HIS A 59 -27.69 14.97 -8.38
N CYS A 60 -27.21 15.24 -7.17
CA CYS A 60 -26.59 16.52 -6.83
C CYS A 60 -25.05 16.53 -6.89
N LEU A 61 -24.43 15.40 -7.25
CA LEU A 61 -22.98 15.25 -7.30
C LEU A 61 -22.48 15.01 -8.71
N ASP A 62 -21.40 15.71 -9.07
CA ASP A 62 -20.61 15.45 -10.27
C ASP A 62 -19.26 14.86 -9.84
N ILE A 63 -19.08 13.56 -10.07
CA ILE A 63 -17.92 12.80 -9.57
C ILE A 63 -17.01 12.46 -10.73
N ALA A 64 -15.83 13.06 -10.71
CA ALA A 64 -14.79 12.85 -11.69
C ALA A 64 -13.55 12.20 -11.03
N LEU A 65 -12.96 11.24 -11.73
CA LEU A 65 -11.69 10.64 -11.32
C LEU A 65 -10.54 11.63 -11.52
N ASN A 66 -9.84 11.99 -10.45
CA ASN A 66 -8.58 12.72 -10.56
C ASN A 66 -7.47 11.77 -11.04
N ARG A 67 -7.32 11.66 -12.38
CA ARG A 67 -6.32 10.80 -13.03
C ARG A 67 -4.88 11.14 -12.65
N GLN A 68 -4.61 12.40 -12.30
CA GLN A 68 -3.27 12.85 -11.91
C GLN A 68 -2.83 12.26 -10.57
N VAL A 69 -3.78 11.97 -9.67
CA VAL A 69 -3.50 11.34 -8.37
C VAL A 69 -3.71 9.83 -8.43
N TYR A 70 -4.72 9.39 -9.17
CA TYR A 70 -5.09 7.97 -9.27
C TYR A 70 -3.94 7.09 -9.76
N TRP A 71 -3.28 7.46 -10.87
CA TRP A 71 -2.22 6.63 -11.44
C TRP A 71 -0.98 6.53 -10.55
N PRO A 72 -0.43 7.65 -10.02
CA PRO A 72 0.67 7.56 -9.06
C PRO A 72 0.34 6.71 -7.83
N MET A 73 -0.89 6.78 -7.32
CA MET A 73 -1.33 5.93 -6.21
C MET A 73 -1.30 4.44 -6.59
N ILE A 74 -1.84 4.08 -7.76
CA ILE A 74 -1.82 2.70 -8.25
C ILE A 74 -0.39 2.21 -8.48
N ASP A 75 0.48 3.03 -9.05
CA ASP A 75 1.88 2.66 -9.30
C ASP A 75 2.64 2.50 -8.00
N HIS A 76 2.39 3.35 -6.99
CA HIS A 76 2.96 3.17 -5.67
C HIS A 76 2.52 1.86 -5.01
N LEU A 77 1.24 1.52 -5.11
CA LEU A 77 0.71 0.24 -4.59
C LEU A 77 1.30 -0.98 -5.32
N ARG A 78 1.60 -0.85 -6.62
CA ARG A 78 2.28 -1.90 -7.40
C ARG A 78 3.71 -2.10 -6.93
N VAL A 79 4.48 -1.01 -6.81
CA VAL A 79 5.86 -1.06 -6.31
C VAL A 79 5.91 -1.63 -4.90
N GLN A 80 4.97 -1.24 -4.03
CA GLN A 80 4.89 -1.77 -2.68
C GLN A 80 4.58 -3.27 -2.68
N ARG A 81 3.64 -3.73 -3.51
CA ARG A 81 3.32 -5.16 -3.64
C ARG A 81 4.52 -5.96 -4.16
N GLU A 82 5.21 -5.48 -5.19
CA GLU A 82 6.40 -6.15 -5.72
C GLU A 82 7.53 -6.24 -4.69
N SER A 83 7.72 -5.19 -3.89
CA SER A 83 8.65 -5.18 -2.76
C SER A 83 8.28 -6.24 -1.72
N GLU A 84 7.01 -6.30 -1.33
CA GLU A 84 6.49 -7.29 -0.38
C GLU A 84 6.64 -8.73 -0.91
N GLU A 85 6.36 -8.98 -2.18
CA GLU A 85 6.54 -10.28 -2.85
C GLU A 85 8.02 -10.69 -2.90
N THR A 86 8.91 -9.76 -3.19
CA THR A 86 10.36 -10.00 -3.20
C THR A 86 10.86 -10.34 -1.80
N LEU A 87 10.41 -9.59 -0.78
CA LEU A 87 10.74 -9.85 0.61
C LEU A 87 10.28 -11.25 1.04
N GLN A 88 9.04 -11.63 0.74
CA GLN A 88 8.51 -12.96 1.07
C GLN A 88 9.31 -14.07 0.38
N SER A 89 9.67 -13.87 -0.89
CA SER A 89 10.47 -14.84 -1.67
C SER A 89 11.86 -15.03 -1.07
N LEU A 90 12.51 -13.93 -0.65
CA LEU A 90 13.81 -14.00 0.03
C LEU A 90 13.72 -14.73 1.37
N ILE A 91 12.69 -14.42 2.18
CA ILE A 91 12.47 -15.12 3.46
C ILE A 91 12.22 -16.62 3.22
N ALA A 92 11.45 -16.98 2.19
CA ALA A 92 11.20 -18.37 1.82
C ALA A 92 12.48 -19.11 1.38
N ALA A 93 13.42 -18.40 0.76
CA ALA A 93 14.76 -18.89 0.41
C ALA A 93 15.75 -18.91 1.60
N ASP A 94 15.27 -18.68 2.83
CA ASP A 94 16.08 -18.62 4.06
C ASP A 94 17.16 -17.52 4.03
N ALA A 95 16.86 -16.39 3.38
CA ALA A 95 17.71 -15.20 3.35
C ALA A 95 18.13 -14.73 4.76
N PRO A 96 19.40 -14.34 4.98
CA PRO A 96 19.85 -13.83 6.28
C PRO A 96 19.12 -12.55 6.70
N HIS A 97 18.79 -12.44 7.99
CA HIS A 97 18.15 -11.24 8.56
C HIS A 97 18.95 -9.96 8.31
N GLU A 98 20.28 -10.00 8.42
CA GLU A 98 21.13 -8.82 8.19
C GLU A 98 20.95 -8.24 6.79
N MET A 99 20.81 -9.11 5.78
CA MET A 99 20.54 -8.69 4.41
C MET A 99 19.17 -8.01 4.31
N LEU A 100 18.13 -8.60 4.91
CA LEU A 100 16.77 -8.04 4.86
C LEU A 100 16.62 -6.75 5.68
N LEU A 101 17.43 -6.57 6.72
CA LEU A 101 17.52 -5.32 7.46
C LEU A 101 18.10 -4.20 6.59
N ILE A 102 19.17 -4.49 5.83
CA ILE A 102 19.80 -3.50 4.94
C ILE A 102 18.89 -3.17 3.74
N LEU A 103 18.29 -4.19 3.11
CA LEU A 103 17.51 -4.02 1.88
C LEU A 103 16.10 -3.48 2.12
N PHE A 104 15.45 -3.86 3.24
CA PHE A 104 14.03 -3.56 3.50
C PHE A 104 13.78 -2.89 4.85
N GLY A 105 14.79 -2.69 5.71
CA GLY A 105 14.60 -2.15 7.06
C GLY A 105 13.84 -3.10 8.00
N LEU A 106 13.76 -4.40 7.65
CA LEU A 106 12.97 -5.37 8.40
C LEU A 106 13.62 -5.65 9.77
N ASN A 107 12.87 -5.43 10.84
CA ASN A 107 13.36 -5.73 12.19
C ASN A 107 13.31 -7.24 12.51
N ALA A 108 14.09 -7.67 13.50
CA ALA A 108 14.21 -9.08 13.89
C ALA A 108 12.89 -9.71 14.36
N ARG A 109 12.01 -8.92 15.00
CA ARG A 109 10.70 -9.40 15.49
C ARG A 109 9.77 -9.75 14.34
N ASP A 110 9.69 -8.87 13.35
CA ASP A 110 8.84 -9.04 12.17
C ASP A 110 9.42 -10.09 11.23
N TYR A 111 10.74 -10.18 11.09
CA TYR A 111 11.43 -11.28 10.40
C TYR A 111 11.07 -12.65 11.00
N GLY A 112 11.22 -12.82 12.32
CA GLY A 112 10.87 -14.07 13.00
C GLY A 112 9.36 -14.39 12.96
N ARG A 113 8.49 -13.37 12.85
CA ARG A 113 7.06 -13.57 12.61
C ARG A 113 6.81 -14.09 11.19
N LEU A 114 7.36 -13.43 10.18
CA LEU A 114 7.18 -13.80 8.77
C LEU A 114 7.74 -15.19 8.45
N ARG A 115 8.93 -15.53 8.97
CA ARG A 115 9.55 -16.85 8.78
C ARG A 115 8.66 -17.99 9.31
N ARG A 116 8.00 -17.77 10.45
CA ARG A 116 7.02 -18.73 11.02
C ARG A 116 5.77 -18.83 10.17
N THR A 117 5.23 -17.70 9.68
CA THR A 117 4.06 -17.69 8.80
C THR A 117 4.32 -18.42 7.49
N LEU A 118 5.51 -18.26 6.91
CA LEU A 118 5.91 -18.90 5.65
C LEU A 118 6.37 -20.36 5.83
N SER A 119 6.25 -20.93 7.03
CA SER A 119 6.65 -22.32 7.36
C SER A 119 8.09 -22.66 6.95
N VAL A 120 8.98 -21.67 6.93
CA VAL A 120 10.39 -21.88 6.62
C VAL A 120 10.98 -22.68 7.78
N SER A 121 11.38 -23.92 7.49
CA SER A 121 11.97 -24.80 8.49
C SER A 121 13.23 -24.12 9.03
N PRO A 122 13.39 -23.97 10.35
CA PRO A 122 14.59 -23.36 10.88
C PRO A 122 15.81 -24.16 10.44
N SER A 123 16.68 -23.57 9.62
CA SER A 123 18.08 -23.96 9.60
C SER A 123 18.59 -23.76 11.03
N VAL A 124 18.81 -24.86 11.75
CA VAL A 124 19.26 -24.80 13.15
C VAL A 124 20.78 -24.63 13.12
N GLY A 125 21.25 -23.41 13.42
CA GLY A 125 22.69 -23.10 13.55
C GLY A 125 23.20 -22.07 12.53
N ARG A 126 24.51 -21.86 12.51
CA ARG A 126 25.18 -21.07 11.47
C ARG A 126 24.98 -21.79 10.12
N PRO A 127 24.59 -21.11 9.03
CA PRO A 127 24.59 -21.72 7.71
C PRO A 127 25.94 -22.39 7.45
N PRO A 128 25.96 -23.62 6.90
CA PRO A 128 27.21 -24.29 6.57
C PRO A 128 28.04 -23.40 5.63
N GLU A 129 29.35 -23.35 5.82
CA GLU A 129 30.22 -22.64 4.89
C GLU A 129 30.10 -23.30 3.50
N ALA A 130 29.95 -22.48 2.46
CA ALA A 130 29.85 -22.95 1.09
C ALA A 130 31.14 -23.68 0.71
N ASP A 131 31.01 -24.72 -0.10
CA ASP A 131 32.18 -25.34 -0.73
C ASP A 131 32.84 -24.37 -1.73
N GLU A 132 34.07 -24.67 -2.11
CA GLU A 132 34.86 -23.83 -3.03
C GLU A 132 34.17 -23.68 -4.38
N GLU A 133 33.51 -24.74 -4.87
CA GLU A 133 32.79 -24.74 -6.14
C GLU A 133 31.56 -23.83 -6.12
N SER A 134 30.72 -23.88 -5.06
CA SER A 134 29.57 -22.98 -4.93
C SER A 134 30.00 -21.55 -4.67
N SER A 135 31.10 -21.34 -3.93
CA SER A 135 31.67 -20.01 -3.73
C SER A 135 32.14 -19.40 -5.06
N HIS A 136 32.79 -20.19 -5.92
CA HIS A 136 33.22 -19.73 -7.23
C HIS A 136 32.05 -19.41 -8.17
N ARG A 137 31.01 -20.27 -8.17
CA ARG A 137 29.78 -20.03 -8.94
C ARG A 137 29.06 -18.75 -8.49
N LEU A 138 28.93 -18.56 -7.18
CA LEU A 138 28.33 -17.36 -6.60
C LEU A 138 29.12 -16.11 -6.96
N TRP A 139 30.46 -16.15 -6.88
CA TRP A 139 31.32 -15.04 -7.27
C TRP A 139 31.16 -14.67 -8.74
N GLN A 140 31.13 -15.66 -9.65
CA GLN A 140 30.92 -15.41 -11.08
C GLN A 140 29.54 -14.79 -11.34
N ALA A 141 28.49 -15.34 -10.73
CA ALA A 141 27.12 -14.83 -10.89
C ALA A 141 27.00 -13.40 -10.35
N TRP A 142 27.61 -13.09 -9.21
CA TRP A 142 27.65 -11.73 -8.65
C TRP A 142 28.50 -10.78 -9.51
N SER A 143 29.72 -11.17 -9.89
CA SER A 143 30.63 -10.34 -10.68
C SER A 143 30.06 -9.97 -12.04
N SER A 144 29.32 -10.89 -12.68
CA SER A 144 28.67 -10.62 -13.96
C SER A 144 27.56 -9.56 -13.90
N ARG A 145 26.97 -9.34 -12.72
CA ARG A 145 25.88 -8.39 -12.50
C ARG A 145 26.35 -7.04 -11.95
N VAL A 146 27.49 -7.01 -11.26
CA VAL A 146 28.07 -5.78 -10.68
C VAL A 146 28.98 -5.03 -11.65
N ASP A 147 29.43 -5.66 -12.74
CA ASP A 147 30.30 -5.04 -13.77
C ASP A 147 29.59 -3.87 -14.48
N GLY A 148 29.66 -2.68 -13.86
CA GLY A 148 29.10 -1.42 -14.37
C GLY A 148 28.42 -0.50 -13.35
N GLU A 149 28.09 -0.98 -12.14
CA GLU A 149 27.41 -0.15 -11.13
C GLU A 149 28.34 0.35 -10.02
N THR A 150 28.29 1.66 -9.74
CA THR A 150 29.12 2.37 -8.74
C THR A 150 28.83 2.02 -7.28
N THR A 151 27.80 1.23 -7.01
CA THR A 151 27.38 0.81 -5.66
C THR A 151 27.31 -0.71 -5.64
N GLY A 152 28.24 -1.36 -4.94
CA GLY A 152 28.42 -2.83 -4.95
C GLY A 152 27.32 -3.65 -4.26
N LEU A 153 26.08 -3.17 -4.21
CA LEU A 153 24.92 -3.91 -3.70
C LEU A 153 23.96 -4.20 -4.86
N LEU A 154 23.55 -5.46 -5.02
CA LEU A 154 22.56 -5.87 -6.00
C LEU A 154 21.16 -5.45 -5.58
N ALA A 155 20.22 -5.36 -6.54
CA ALA A 155 18.82 -5.15 -6.18
C ALA A 155 18.28 -6.42 -5.46
N PRO A 156 17.28 -6.29 -4.57
CA PRO A 156 16.77 -7.42 -3.81
C PRO A 156 16.28 -8.61 -4.65
N LYS A 157 15.74 -8.34 -5.85
CA LYS A 157 15.28 -9.39 -6.78
C LYS A 157 16.46 -10.20 -7.36
N ASP A 158 17.60 -9.56 -7.59
CA ASP A 158 18.77 -10.21 -8.21
C ASP A 158 19.38 -11.28 -7.29
N TYR A 159 19.22 -11.13 -5.96
CA TYR A 159 19.65 -12.13 -4.98
C TYR A 159 18.88 -13.45 -5.08
N LEU A 160 17.67 -13.45 -5.64
CA LEU A 160 16.90 -14.69 -5.89
C LEU A 160 17.42 -15.47 -7.10
N GLU A 161 18.28 -14.85 -7.92
CA GLU A 161 18.81 -15.43 -9.15
C GLU A 161 20.31 -15.79 -9.04
N LEU A 162 20.84 -15.84 -7.82
CA LEU A 162 22.21 -16.24 -7.50
C LEU A 162 22.31 -17.74 -7.15
#